data_AF-A0A8S3IRN5-F1
#
_entry.id   AF-A0A8S3IRN5-F1
#
_cell.length_a   1.000
_cell.length_b   1.000
_cell.length_c   1.000
_cell.angle_alpha   90.00
_cell.angle_beta   90.00
_cell.angle_gamma   90.00
#
_symmetry.space_group_name_H-M   'P 1'
#
loop_
_entity.id
_entity.type
_entity.pdbx_description
1 polymer ?
#
loop_
_entity_poly.entity_id
_entity_poly.type
_entity_poly.pdbx_seq_one_letter_code
_entity_poly.pdbx_strand_id
1 'polypeptide(L)'
;MTLKDAEIQYAFAEAMHKDDDHNDKQIQTNGKKSIVEEQEEIKKSIKSILPGTDDDDLFTRKLKTDEEKTKEEQDYIEWLKGQKNEITDSSIKSDLKYLHDYWNDPSLSERDRFLRDFILNKMHLQHADDDDDDET
;
A
#
# COMPACT_ATOMS: atom_id res chain seq x y z
N MET A 1 -2.08 8.95 -18.10
CA MET A 1 -1.35 10.18 -18.44
C MET A 1 -1.88 11.28 -17.53
N THR A 2 -1.05 11.78 -16.63
CA THR A 2 -1.42 12.93 -15.77
C THR A 2 -1.16 14.24 -16.53
N LEU A 3 -1.85 15.33 -16.19
CA LEU A 3 -1.62 16.65 -16.82
C LEU A 3 -0.14 17.08 -16.74
N LYS A 4 0.56 16.66 -15.68
CA LYS A 4 2.00 16.93 -15.50
C LYS A 4 2.87 16.16 -16.50
N ASP A 5 2.50 14.92 -16.83
CA ASP A 5 3.23 14.12 -17.82
C ASP A 5 3.14 14.76 -19.22
N ALA A 6 2.01 15.38 -19.54
CA ALA A 6 1.79 16.06 -20.82
C ALA A 6 2.62 17.35 -20.95
N GLU A 7 2.73 18.15 -19.87
CA GLU A 7 3.58 19.35 -19.87
C GLU A 7 5.06 19.01 -20.04
N ILE A 8 5.54 17.95 -19.37
CA ILE A 8 6.94 17.49 -19.51
C ILE A 8 7.22 16.99 -20.94
N GLN A 9 6.29 16.21 -21.52
CA GLN A 9 6.44 15.75 -22.91
C GLN A 9 6.43 16.91 -23.90
N TYR A 10 5.58 17.91 -23.69
CA TYR A 10 5.53 19.09 -24.55
C TYR A 10 6.82 19.91 -24.46
N ALA A 11 7.33 20.14 -23.24
CA ALA A 11 8.58 20.88 -23.04
C ALA A 11 9.79 20.16 -23.68
N PHE A 12 9.83 18.83 -23.61
CA PHE A 12 10.88 18.02 -24.23
C PHE A 12 10.80 18.04 -25.77
N ALA A 13 9.60 17.92 -26.33
CA ALA A 13 9.38 18.03 -27.76
C ALA A 13 9.72 19.43 -28.30
N GLU A 14 9.42 20.49 -27.54
CA GLU A 14 9.76 21.86 -27.90
C GLU A 14 11.27 22.12 -27.84
N ALA A 15 12.00 21.49 -26.91
CA ALA A 15 13.46 21.57 -26.84
C ALA A 15 14.13 20.87 -28.04
N MET A 16 13.67 19.68 -28.44
CA MET A 16 14.22 18.96 -29.60
C MET A 16 13.98 19.70 -30.93
N HIS A 17 12.95 20.53 -31.04
CA HIS A 17 12.66 21.31 -32.24
C HIS A 17 13.49 22.60 -32.38
N LYS A 18 14.26 22.99 -31.35
CA LYS A 18 15.05 24.24 -31.34
C LYS A 18 16.55 24.05 -31.62
N ASP A 19 17.03 22.83 -31.82
CA ASP A 19 18.45 22.54 -32.05
C ASP A 19 18.93 22.72 -33.51
N ASP A 20 18.07 23.15 -34.45
CA ASP A 20 18.45 23.39 -35.87
C ASP A 20 18.58 24.88 -36.25
N ASP A 21 18.57 25.80 -35.28
CA ASP A 21 18.87 27.21 -35.53
C ASP A 21 19.88 27.74 -34.49
N HIS A 22 21.13 27.85 -34.94
CA HIS A 22 22.29 28.26 -34.17
C HIS A 22 22.11 29.71 -33.67
N ASN A 23 21.53 29.89 -32.49
CA ASN A 23 21.55 31.19 -31.81
C ASN A 23 21.64 31.00 -30.30
N ASP A 24 22.85 31.24 -29.79
CA ASP A 24 23.24 31.30 -28.38
C ASP A 24 22.45 32.40 -27.64
N LYS A 25 21.19 32.12 -27.34
CA LYS A 25 20.41 32.85 -26.36
C LYS A 25 20.44 32.04 -25.08
N GLN A 26 21.42 32.34 -24.24
CA GLN A 26 21.42 31.98 -22.83
C GLN A 26 20.04 32.29 -22.25
N ILE A 27 19.23 31.25 -22.09
CA ILE A 27 17.98 31.33 -21.33
C ILE A 27 18.43 31.61 -19.91
N GLN A 28 18.39 32.88 -19.50
CA GLN A 28 18.61 33.28 -18.13
C GLN A 28 17.51 32.61 -17.29
N THR A 29 17.83 31.45 -16.72
CA THR A 29 17.01 30.79 -15.71
C THR A 29 17.17 31.59 -14.43
N ASN A 30 16.48 32.73 -14.35
CA ASN A 30 16.42 33.59 -13.18
C ASN A 30 16.10 32.76 -11.93
N GLY A 31 17.11 32.46 -11.10
CA GLY A 31 16.99 31.99 -9.72
C GLY A 31 16.17 30.72 -9.46
N LYS A 32 15.76 29.99 -10.49
CA LYS A 32 15.01 28.73 -10.35
C LYS A 32 16.00 27.60 -10.36
N LYS A 33 15.90 26.73 -9.36
CA LYS A 33 16.71 25.53 -9.24
C LYS A 33 16.49 24.66 -10.46
N SER A 34 17.56 24.00 -10.91
CA SER A 34 17.43 22.97 -11.94
C SER A 34 16.53 21.86 -11.42
N ILE A 35 15.83 21.14 -12.30
CA ILE A 35 15.02 19.97 -11.94
C ILE A 35 15.85 18.97 -11.11
N VAL A 36 17.13 18.82 -11.45
CA VAL A 36 18.07 17.97 -10.72
C VAL A 36 18.29 18.48 -9.29
N GLU A 37 18.42 19.79 -9.10
CA GLU A 37 18.60 20.40 -7.77
C GLU A 37 17.33 20.28 -6.93
N GLU A 38 16.14 20.44 -7.53
CA GLU A 38 14.86 20.25 -6.83
C GLU A 38 14.68 18.79 -6.38
N GLN A 39 15.03 17.82 -7.23
CA GLN A 39 14.99 16.41 -6.87
C GLN A 39 15.93 16.07 -5.71
N GLU A 40 17.15 16.60 -5.71
CA GLU A 40 18.12 16.38 -4.64
C GLU A 40 17.67 17.00 -3.30
N GLU A 41 17.03 18.17 -3.32
CA GLU A 41 16.45 18.75 -2.10
C GLU A 41 15.30 17.92 -1.55
N ILE A 42 14.44 17.39 -2.42
CA ILE A 42 13.37 16.50 -2.02
C ILE A 42 13.95 15.24 -1.37
N LYS A 43 14.91 14.56 -2.02
CA LYS A 43 15.57 13.37 -1.46
C LYS A 43 16.21 13.67 -0.10
N LYS A 44 16.94 14.78 0.01
CA LYS A 44 17.59 15.20 1.25
C LYS A 44 16.58 15.49 2.37
N SER A 45 15.45 16.11 2.04
CA SER A 45 14.40 16.35 3.02
C SER A 45 13.79 15.05 3.56
N ILE A 46 13.55 14.06 2.69
CA ILE A 46 13.02 12.75 3.10
C ILE A 46 14.05 12.00 3.97
N LYS A 47 15.33 12.02 3.58
CA LYS A 47 16.43 11.40 4.33
C LYS A 47 16.62 11.99 5.74
N SER A 48 16.30 13.28 5.92
CA SER A 48 16.32 13.92 7.24
C SER A 48 15.26 13.38 8.19
N ILE A 49 14.13 12.90 7.65
CA ILE A 49 13.00 12.35 8.41
C ILE A 49 13.21 10.86 8.67
N LEU A 50 13.83 10.15 7.72
CA LEU A 50 14.11 8.71 7.77
C LEU A 50 15.64 8.45 7.78
N PRO A 51 16.32 8.71 8.91
CA PRO A 51 17.76 8.48 9.03
C PRO A 51 18.07 6.98 8.94
N GLY A 52 18.95 6.59 8.02
CA GLY A 52 19.39 5.21 7.82
C GLY A 52 18.79 4.48 6.61
N THR A 53 17.87 5.12 5.88
CA THR A 53 17.37 4.60 4.59
C THR A 53 18.35 4.95 3.47
N ASP A 54 18.72 3.95 2.67
CA ASP A 54 19.56 4.15 1.48
C ASP A 54 18.76 4.84 0.36
N ASP A 55 19.44 5.55 -0.53
CA ASP A 55 18.77 6.32 -1.60
C ASP A 55 17.98 5.40 -2.56
N ASP A 56 18.47 4.17 -2.75
CA ASP A 56 17.79 3.15 -3.56
C ASP A 56 16.52 2.60 -2.89
N ASP A 57 16.45 2.63 -1.55
CA ASP A 57 15.31 2.13 -0.79
C ASP A 57 14.19 3.16 -0.60
N LEU A 58 14.48 4.45 -0.82
CA LEU A 58 13.59 5.58 -0.53
C LEU A 58 12.27 5.55 -1.31
N PHE A 59 12.29 4.96 -2.52
CA PHE A 59 11.13 4.86 -3.42
C PHE A 59 10.73 3.41 -3.72
N THR A 60 11.18 2.46 -2.90
CA THR A 60 10.74 1.08 -3.01
C THR A 60 9.34 0.90 -2.45
N ARG A 61 8.59 -0.07 -2.99
CA ARG A 61 7.28 -0.42 -2.46
C ARG A 61 7.47 -0.97 -1.06
N LYS A 62 6.95 -0.28 -0.04
CA LYS A 62 6.91 -0.83 1.32
C LYS A 62 6.21 -2.18 1.32
N LEU A 63 6.95 -3.21 1.71
CA LEU A 63 6.38 -4.50 2.09
C LEU A 63 5.88 -4.38 3.52
N LYS A 64 4.63 -4.81 3.77
CA LYS A 64 4.09 -4.84 5.13
C LYS A 64 4.97 -5.78 5.97
N THR A 65 5.43 -5.28 7.11
CA THR A 65 6.12 -6.12 8.09
C THR A 65 5.17 -7.18 8.66
N ASP A 66 5.70 -8.29 9.17
CA ASP A 66 4.84 -9.36 9.72
C ASP A 66 4.08 -8.90 10.97
N GLU A 67 4.63 -7.94 11.72
CA GLU A 67 3.94 -7.25 12.82
C GLU A 67 2.72 -6.46 12.32
N GLU A 68 2.87 -5.69 11.24
CA GLU A 68 1.76 -4.95 10.63
C GLU A 68 0.69 -5.90 10.10
N LYS A 69 1.07 -7.00 9.44
CA LYS A 69 0.11 -8.01 8.96
C LYS A 69 -0.66 -8.64 10.12
N THR A 70 0.03 -9.02 11.19
CA THR A 70 -0.60 -9.64 12.36
C THR A 70 -1.59 -8.68 13.02
N LYS A 71 -1.24 -7.40 13.11
CA LYS A 71 -2.12 -6.37 13.65
C LYS A 71 -3.34 -6.13 12.76
N GLU A 72 -3.16 -6.08 11.44
CA GLU A 72 -4.27 -5.99 10.48
C GLU A 72 -5.19 -7.21 10.55
N GLU A 73 -4.64 -8.42 10.70
CA GLU A 73 -5.42 -9.65 10.90
C GLU A 73 -6.25 -9.61 12.18
N GLN A 74 -5.68 -9.13 13.30
CA GLN A 74 -6.40 -8.98 14.56
C GLN A 74 -7.55 -7.97 14.40
N ASP A 75 -7.26 -6.80 13.84
CA ASP A 75 -8.26 -5.77 13.56
C ASP A 75 -9.39 -6.29 12.66
N TYR A 76 -9.04 -7.11 11.67
CA TYR A 76 -9.99 -7.76 10.78
C TYR A 76 -10.88 -8.78 11.50
N ILE A 77 -10.31 -9.60 12.37
CA ILE A 77 -11.05 -10.57 13.20
C ILE A 77 -12.00 -9.85 14.16
N GLU A 78 -11.56 -8.78 14.82
CA GLU A 78 -12.38 -7.98 15.73
C GLU A 78 -13.56 -7.32 15.00
N TRP A 79 -13.32 -6.82 13.78
CA TRP A 79 -14.38 -6.28 12.93
C TRP A 79 -15.40 -7.36 12.56
N LEU A 80 -14.99 -8.54 12.10
CA LEU A 80 -15.92 -9.64 11.78
C LEU A 80 -16.76 -10.09 12.98
N LYS A 81 -16.23 -9.97 14.20
CA LYS A 81 -16.96 -10.25 15.46
C LYS A 81 -17.92 -9.13 15.88
N GLY A 82 -17.95 -8.01 15.14
CA GLY A 82 -18.74 -6.82 15.49
C GLY A 82 -18.20 -6.05 16.70
N GLN A 83 -16.97 -6.33 17.15
CA GLN A 83 -16.32 -5.61 18.26
C GLN A 83 -15.71 -4.28 17.80
N LYS A 84 -15.43 -4.18 16.50
CA LYS A 84 -14.90 -2.99 15.83
C LYS A 84 -15.86 -2.57 14.71
N ASN A 85 -16.14 -1.27 14.61
CA ASN A 85 -17.09 -0.75 13.60
C ASN A 85 -16.43 -0.45 12.24
N GLU A 86 -15.11 -0.29 12.21
CA GLU A 86 -14.37 0.14 11.02
C GLU A 86 -13.02 -0.58 10.88
N ILE A 87 -12.67 -0.89 9.64
CA ILE A 87 -11.34 -1.35 9.23
C ILE A 87 -10.72 -0.34 8.29
N THR A 88 -9.39 -0.31 8.26
CA THR A 88 -8.62 0.63 7.43
C THR A 88 -8.76 0.33 5.94
N ASP A 89 -8.98 -0.94 5.57
CA ASP A 89 -9.08 -1.36 4.18
C ASP A 89 -10.54 -1.26 3.66
N SER A 90 -10.79 -0.23 2.85
CA SER A 90 -12.11 0.00 2.27
C SER A 90 -12.55 -1.08 1.28
N SER A 91 -11.60 -1.80 0.65
CA SER A 91 -11.93 -2.88 -0.29
C SER A 91 -12.45 -4.10 0.46
N ILE A 92 -11.75 -4.49 1.52
CA ILE A 92 -12.18 -5.58 2.39
C ILE A 92 -13.55 -5.26 3.01
N LYS A 93 -13.78 -4.00 3.38
CA LYS A 93 -15.07 -3.56 3.95
C LYS A 93 -16.22 -3.74 2.97
N SER A 94 -16.05 -3.39 1.69
CA SER A 94 -17.12 -3.58 0.69
C SER A 94 -17.37 -5.06 0.41
N ASP A 95 -16.30 -5.83 0.27
CA ASP A 95 -16.40 -7.22 -0.15
C ASP A 95 -16.93 -8.12 0.96
N LEU A 96 -16.65 -7.81 2.23
CA LEU A 96 -17.04 -8.66 3.36
C LEU A 96 -18.21 -8.10 4.17
N LYS A 97 -18.79 -6.97 3.75
CA LYS A 97 -19.94 -6.38 4.43
C LYS A 97 -21.09 -7.39 4.61
N TYR A 98 -21.41 -8.16 3.57
CA TYR A 98 -22.50 -9.14 3.65
C TYR A 98 -22.21 -10.24 4.68
N LEU A 99 -20.95 -10.68 4.76
CA LEU A 99 -20.53 -11.75 5.67
C LEU A 99 -20.53 -11.24 7.11
N HIS A 100 -19.98 -10.04 7.32
CA HIS A 100 -20.02 -9.34 8.58
C HIS A 100 -21.46 -9.18 9.08
N ASP A 101 -22.37 -8.70 8.23
CA ASP A 101 -23.78 -8.49 8.60
C ASP A 101 -24.47 -9.82 8.92
N TYR A 102 -24.16 -10.91 8.18
CA TYR A 102 -24.68 -12.26 8.45
C TYR A 102 -24.17 -12.85 9.76
N TRP A 103 -22.88 -12.73 10.06
CA TRP A 103 -22.27 -13.30 11.27
C TRP A 103 -22.64 -12.57 12.56
N ASN A 104 -23.05 -11.31 12.45
CA ASN A 104 -23.53 -10.50 13.56
C ASN A 104 -25.06 -10.53 13.71
N ASP A 105 -25.77 -11.30 12.88
CA ASP A 105 -27.22 -11.47 13.00
C ASP A 105 -27.56 -12.31 14.25
N PRO A 106 -28.43 -11.83 15.16
CA PRO A 106 -28.88 -12.61 16.32
C PRO A 106 -29.66 -13.89 15.95
N SER A 107 -30.17 -13.99 14.73
CA SER A 107 -30.87 -15.17 14.22
C SER A 107 -29.95 -16.26 13.66
N LEU A 108 -28.63 -16.06 13.71
CA LEU A 108 -27.64 -17.00 13.19
C LEU A 108 -27.77 -18.38 13.84
N SER A 109 -27.73 -19.43 13.01
CA SER A 109 -27.88 -20.81 13.47
C SER A 109 -26.71 -21.23 14.37
N GLU A 110 -26.93 -22.22 15.25
CA GLU A 110 -25.86 -22.72 16.13
C GLU A 110 -24.67 -23.29 15.35
N ARG A 111 -24.95 -23.95 14.22
CA ARG A 111 -23.92 -24.45 13.30
C ARG A 111 -23.11 -23.33 12.70
N ASP A 112 -23.76 -22.23 12.31
CA ASP A 112 -23.07 -21.09 11.70
C ASP A 112 -22.28 -20.27 12.74
N ARG A 113 -22.79 -20.18 13.98
CA ARG A 113 -22.02 -19.62 15.12
C ARG A 113 -20.75 -20.44 15.39
N PHE A 114 -20.88 -21.77 15.39
CA PHE A 114 -19.73 -22.66 15.51
C PHE A 114 -18.76 -22.46 14.35
N LEU A 115 -19.25 -22.40 13.11
CA LEU A 115 -18.40 -22.19 11.93
C LEU A 115 -17.64 -20.87 11.98
N ARG A 116 -18.31 -19.78 12.39
CA ARG A 116 -17.69 -18.48 12.64
C ARG A 116 -16.52 -18.62 13.60
N ASP A 117 -16.75 -19.19 14.78
CA ASP A 117 -15.70 -19.33 15.80
C ASP A 117 -14.58 -20.28 15.33
N PHE A 118 -14.90 -21.34 14.60
CA PHE A 118 -13.95 -22.30 14.04
C PHE A 118 -13.02 -21.65 13.01
N ILE A 119 -13.57 -20.86 12.09
CA ILE A 119 -12.79 -20.14 11.06
C ILE A 119 -11.94 -19.05 11.72
N LEU A 120 -12.53 -18.24 12.61
CA LEU A 120 -11.84 -17.10 13.24
C LEU A 120 -10.70 -17.54 14.17
N ASN A 121 -10.83 -18.69 14.83
CA ASN A 121 -9.79 -19.25 15.70
C ASN A 121 -8.77 -20.11 14.94
N LYS A 122 -8.84 -20.15 13.60
CA LYS A 122 -7.94 -20.92 12.73
C LYS A 122 -7.80 -22.41 13.14
N MET A 123 -8.86 -22.99 13.71
CA MET A 123 -8.86 -24.38 14.19
C MET A 123 -8.67 -25.42 13.08
N HIS A 124 -8.92 -25.04 11.82
CA HIS A 124 -8.65 -25.86 10.64
C HIS A 124 -7.15 -26.10 10.37
N LEU A 125 -6.27 -25.24 10.88
CA LEU A 125 -4.82 -25.40 10.70
C LEU A 125 -4.23 -26.38 11.70
N GLN A 126 -4.85 -26.54 12.88
CA GLN A 126 -4.34 -27.42 13.94
C GLN A 126 -4.35 -28.91 13.55
N HIS A 127 -5.19 -29.32 12.61
CA HIS A 127 -5.24 -30.71 12.16
C HIS A 127 -4.29 -31.03 11.00
N ALA A 128 -3.70 -30.02 10.35
CA ALA A 128 -2.79 -30.26 9.22
C ALA A 128 -1.36 -30.58 9.67
N ASP A 129 -0.95 -30.15 10.87
CA ASP A 129 0.40 -30.38 11.40
C ASP A 129 0.58 -31.78 12.01
N ASP A 130 -0.51 -32.52 12.27
CA ASP A 130 -0.48 -33.86 12.87
C ASP A 130 -0.44 -35.01 11.83
N ASP A 131 -0.68 -34.72 10.53
CA ASP A 131 -0.79 -35.75 9.48
C ASP A 131 0.52 -35.98 8.69
N ASP A 132 1.59 -35.23 8.96
CA ASP A 132 2.89 -35.32 8.25
C ASP A 132 3.96 -36.16 8.98
N ASP A 133 3.64 -36.82 10.10
CA ASP A 133 4.61 -37.54 10.96
C ASP A 133 4.43 -39.07 11.03
N ASP A 134 3.70 -39.69 10.08
CA ASP A 134 3.43 -41.15 10.07
C ASP A 134 3.71 -41.86 8.72
N GLU A 135 4.72 -41.42 7.97
CA GLU A 135 5.38 -42.22 6.91
C GLU A 135 6.92 -42.06 6.95
N THR A 136 7.59 -42.78 7.86
CA THR A 136 9.03 -43.12 7.72
C THR A 136 9.30 -44.58 8.07
#